data_AF-A0A9E7BZM4-F1
#
_entry.id   AF-A0A9E7BZM4-F1
#
_cell.length_a   1.000
_cell.length_b   1.000
_cell.length_c   1.000
_cell.angle_alpha   90.00
_cell.angle_beta   90.00
_cell.angle_gamma   90.00
#
_symmetry.space_group_name_H-M   'P 1'
#
loop_
_entity.id
_entity.type
_entity.pdbx_description
1 polymer ?
#
loop_
_entity_poly.entity_id
_entity_poly.type
_entity_poly.pdbx_seq_one_letter_code
_entity_poly.pdbx_strand_id
1 'polypeptide(L)'
;MFGSAFLMPRRSVLADAPRGGGVEQIIRAKRRWNVAAMNLARRMHRLGLLSDWQARSTYIELGQRGYRAGEPRGIERETSQILPKVFQTLKGEGVSRRDVARELRVPVEELNRAVFGLTLASDRGRAHAMAPTTSGPPDLRVVV
;
A
#
# COMPACT_ATOMS: atom_id res chain seq x y z
N MET A 1 -6.23 -6.94 19.08
CA MET A 1 -5.29 -6.25 18.18
C MET A 1 -4.79 -4.97 18.85
N PHE A 2 -3.47 -4.80 18.85
CA PHE A 2 -2.74 -3.66 19.42
C PHE A 2 -2.72 -2.46 18.45
N GLY A 3 -2.37 -2.67 17.17
CA GLY A 3 -2.27 -1.60 16.17
C GLY A 3 -3.55 -0.80 15.93
N SER A 4 -4.72 -1.44 16.05
CA SER A 4 -6.01 -0.75 15.88
C SER A 4 -6.33 0.26 16.98
N ALA A 5 -5.72 0.17 18.15
CA ALA A 5 -5.93 1.14 19.23
C ALA A 5 -5.20 2.48 18.96
N PHE A 6 -4.06 2.43 18.27
CA PHE A 6 -3.33 3.62 17.81
C PHE A 6 -4.07 4.31 16.67
N LEU A 7 -4.50 3.53 15.67
CA LEU A 7 -5.22 4.07 14.51
C LEU A 7 -6.64 4.53 14.87
N MET A 8 -7.32 3.84 15.80
CA MET A 8 -8.70 4.15 16.21
C MET A 8 -8.78 4.41 17.73
N PRO A 9 -8.36 5.59 18.20
CA PRO A 9 -8.43 5.96 19.61
C PRO A 9 -9.86 5.91 20.15
N ARG A 10 -10.05 5.43 21.39
CA ARG A 10 -11.38 5.25 22.00
C ARG A 10 -12.24 6.52 21.89
N ARG A 11 -11.68 7.68 22.26
CA ARG A 11 -12.39 8.96 22.24
C ARG A 11 -12.87 9.33 20.85
N SER A 12 -12.02 9.20 19.83
CA SER A 12 -12.38 9.50 18.44
C SER A 12 -13.46 8.54 17.93
N VAL A 13 -13.34 7.23 18.20
CA VAL A 13 -14.35 6.27 17.74
C VAL A 13 -15.71 6.53 18.40
N LEU A 14 -15.75 6.83 19.70
CA LEU A 14 -17.02 7.13 20.38
C LEU A 14 -17.68 8.43 19.89
N ALA A 15 -16.88 9.40 19.45
CA ALA A 15 -17.36 10.67 18.92
C ALA A 15 -17.86 10.56 17.47
N ASP A 16 -17.10 9.86 16.61
CA ASP A 16 -17.26 9.95 15.16
C ASP A 16 -17.80 8.68 14.49
N ALA A 17 -17.77 7.52 15.16
CA ALA A 17 -18.27 6.29 14.56
C ALA A 17 -19.80 6.33 14.44
N PRO A 18 -20.37 5.75 13.37
CA PRO A 18 -21.81 5.70 13.20
C PRO A 18 -22.45 4.96 14.38
N ARG A 19 -23.52 5.53 14.92
CA ARG A 19 -24.36 4.87 15.91
C ARG A 19 -25.38 4.03 15.16
N GLY A 20 -25.30 2.72 15.33
CA GLY A 20 -26.06 1.74 14.55
C GLY A 20 -25.17 0.97 13.57
N GLY A 21 -25.37 -0.36 13.51
CA GLY A 21 -24.50 -1.30 12.81
C GLY A 21 -24.68 -1.40 11.30
N GLY A 22 -25.10 -0.32 10.64
CA GLY A 22 -25.25 -0.32 9.18
C GLY A 22 -23.91 -0.54 8.50
N VAL A 23 -23.77 -1.63 7.75
CA VAL A 23 -22.51 -2.01 7.08
C VAL A 23 -22.00 -0.91 6.14
N GLU A 24 -22.89 -0.26 5.40
CA GLU A 24 -22.54 0.88 4.54
C GLU A 24 -21.94 2.05 5.33
N GLN A 25 -22.47 2.33 6.52
CA GLN A 25 -21.95 3.40 7.37
C GLN A 25 -20.55 3.06 7.87
N ILE A 26 -20.31 1.79 8.22
CA ILE A 26 -18.97 1.30 8.62
C ILE A 26 -17.99 1.41 7.44
N ILE A 27 -18.40 1.00 6.24
CA ILE A 27 -17.59 1.09 5.01
C ILE A 27 -17.26 2.55 4.67
N ARG A 28 -18.19 3.49 4.90
CA ARG A 28 -17.93 4.91 4.70
C ARG A 28 -16.99 5.47 5.79
N ALA A 29 -17.23 5.12 7.05
CA ALA A 29 -16.53 5.66 8.20
C ALA A 29 -15.08 5.20 8.31
N LYS A 30 -14.74 3.99 7.83
CA LYS A 30 -13.37 3.45 7.89
C LYS A 30 -12.30 4.35 7.27
N ARG A 31 -12.66 5.22 6.31
CA ARG A 31 -11.73 6.19 5.69
C ARG A 31 -11.20 7.21 6.68
N ARG A 32 -11.94 7.54 7.74
CA ARG A 32 -11.50 8.51 8.76
C ARG A 32 -10.22 8.07 9.47
N TRP A 33 -10.06 6.77 9.68
CA TRP A 33 -8.93 6.19 10.40
C TRP A 33 -7.99 5.39 9.50
N ASN A 34 -8.24 5.36 8.18
CA ASN A 34 -7.47 4.54 7.24
C ASN A 34 -7.31 3.08 7.70
N VAL A 35 -8.43 2.44 8.07
CA VAL A 35 -8.46 1.02 8.51
C VAL A 35 -9.35 0.15 7.63
N ALA A 36 -9.17 -1.17 7.71
CA ALA A 36 -10.10 -2.14 7.12
C ALA A 36 -11.49 -2.05 7.79
N ALA A 37 -12.57 -2.23 7.01
CA ALA A 37 -13.94 -2.16 7.55
C ALA A 37 -14.16 -3.18 8.68
N MET A 38 -13.59 -4.39 8.54
CA MET A 38 -13.63 -5.45 9.54
C MET A 38 -12.97 -5.03 10.87
N ASN A 39 -11.89 -4.25 10.81
CA ASN A 39 -11.19 -3.76 11.99
C ASN A 39 -12.01 -2.68 12.71
N LEU A 40 -12.66 -1.78 11.95
CA LEU A 40 -13.56 -0.78 12.53
C LEU A 40 -14.76 -1.44 13.21
N ALA A 41 -15.44 -2.38 12.55
CA ALA A 41 -16.55 -3.13 13.14
C ALA A 41 -16.14 -3.82 14.46
N ARG A 42 -14.97 -4.45 14.48
CA ARG A 42 -14.42 -5.07 15.70
C ARG A 42 -14.10 -4.05 16.80
N ARG A 43 -13.62 -2.86 16.43
CA ARG A 43 -13.38 -1.78 17.38
C ARG A 43 -14.68 -1.23 17.96
N MET A 44 -15.70 -1.04 17.15
CA MET A 44 -17.03 -0.59 17.57
C MET A 44 -17.66 -1.59 18.55
N HIS A 45 -17.62 -2.89 18.23
CA HIS A 45 -18.07 -3.96 19.13
C HIS A 45 -17.35 -3.94 20.49
N ARG A 46 -16.01 -3.87 20.49
CA ARG A 46 -15.22 -3.76 21.74
C ARG A 46 -15.52 -2.51 22.57
N LEU A 47 -16.03 -1.45 21.95
CA LEU A 47 -16.39 -0.20 22.63
C LEU A 47 -17.88 -0.15 23.02
N GLY A 48 -18.64 -1.21 22.77
CA GLY A 48 -20.08 -1.27 23.08
C GLY A 48 -20.96 -0.49 22.11
N LEU A 49 -20.44 -0.07 20.96
CA LEU A 49 -21.22 0.62 19.92
C LEU A 49 -22.03 -0.34 19.05
N LEU A 50 -21.66 -1.62 19.04
CA LEU A 50 -22.42 -2.71 18.45
C LEU A 50 -22.67 -3.75 19.53
N SER A 51 -23.90 -4.26 19.61
CA SER A 51 -24.19 -5.46 20.39
C SER A 51 -23.56 -6.71 19.75
N ASP A 52 -23.48 -7.82 20.49
CA ASP A 52 -22.97 -9.08 19.96
C ASP A 52 -23.74 -9.55 18.71
N TRP A 53 -25.06 -9.38 18.73
CA TRP A 53 -25.93 -9.72 17.61
C TRP A 53 -25.67 -8.83 16.39
N GLN A 54 -25.57 -7.51 16.59
CA GLN A 54 -25.23 -6.55 15.53
C GLN A 54 -23.85 -6.86 14.94
N ALA A 55 -22.84 -7.08 15.79
CA ALA A 55 -21.49 -7.40 15.36
C ALA A 55 -21.46 -8.69 14.51
N ARG A 56 -22.18 -9.74 14.92
CA ARG A 56 -22.29 -10.98 14.15
C ARG A 56 -22.90 -10.75 12.77
N SER A 57 -24.01 -10.02 12.70
CA SER A 57 -24.66 -9.67 11.44
C SER A 57 -23.72 -8.87 10.53
N THR A 58 -23.10 -7.81 11.06
CA THR A 58 -22.11 -6.98 10.37
C THR A 58 -20.94 -7.80 9.82
N TYR A 59 -20.38 -8.74 10.59
CA TYR A 59 -19.25 -9.57 10.12
C TYR A 59 -19.65 -10.55 9.01
N ILE A 60 -20.87 -11.08 9.05
CA ILE A 60 -21.39 -11.97 8.00
C ILE A 60 -21.55 -11.18 6.70
N GLU A 61 -22.22 -10.02 6.77
CA GLU A 61 -22.49 -9.19 5.62
C GLU A 61 -21.20 -8.63 5.00
N LEU A 62 -20.26 -8.13 5.81
CA LEU A 62 -18.92 -7.74 5.34
C LEU A 62 -18.20 -8.91 4.66
N GLY A 63 -18.32 -10.12 5.21
CA GLY A 63 -17.75 -11.33 4.62
C GLY A 63 -18.36 -11.66 3.26
N GLN A 64 -19.68 -11.61 3.12
CA GLN A 64 -20.39 -11.83 1.85
C GLN A 64 -19.99 -10.80 0.78
N ARG A 65 -19.68 -9.57 1.21
CA ARG A 65 -19.21 -8.48 0.34
C ARG A 65 -17.71 -8.53 0.03
N GLY A 66 -16.99 -9.59 0.45
CA GLY A 66 -15.58 -9.80 0.14
C GLY A 66 -14.57 -9.16 1.10
N TYR A 67 -15.02 -8.48 2.16
CA TYR A 67 -14.15 -7.77 3.11
C TYR A 67 -13.33 -8.68 4.06
N ARG A 68 -13.44 -10.01 3.90
CA ARG A 68 -12.58 -11.00 4.58
C ARG A 68 -11.30 -11.30 3.81
N ALA A 69 -11.37 -11.29 2.48
CA ALA A 69 -10.26 -11.67 1.61
C ALA A 69 -9.44 -10.46 1.14
N GLY A 70 -10.06 -9.28 1.10
CA GLY A 70 -9.41 -8.03 0.74
C GLY A 70 -10.27 -6.85 1.14
N GLU A 71 -9.86 -5.66 0.73
CA GLU A 71 -10.62 -4.44 0.98
C GLU A 71 -11.02 -3.85 -0.38
N PRO A 72 -12.25 -4.11 -0.87
CA PRO A 72 -12.78 -3.47 -2.07
C PRO A 72 -12.70 -1.95 -1.91
N ARG A 73 -12.12 -1.26 -2.89
CA ARG A 73 -11.75 0.17 -2.77
C ARG A 73 -10.92 0.42 -1.51
N GLY A 74 -9.78 -0.27 -1.47
CA GLY A 74 -8.79 -0.18 -0.40
C GLY A 74 -8.27 1.23 -0.19
N ILE A 75 -7.53 1.40 0.89
CA ILE A 75 -6.91 2.69 1.22
C ILE A 75 -5.56 2.74 0.53
N GLU A 76 -5.20 3.92 0.02
CA GLU A 76 -3.88 4.15 -0.55
C GLU A 76 -2.81 3.95 0.53
N ARG A 77 -1.67 3.36 0.15
CA ARG A 77 -0.59 3.15 1.12
C ARG A 77 0.02 4.50 1.51
N GLU A 78 0.26 4.67 2.80
CA GLU A 78 1.07 5.78 3.26
C GLU A 78 2.50 5.63 2.75
N THR A 79 3.07 6.73 2.26
CA THR A 79 4.44 6.79 1.77
C THR A 79 5.23 7.87 2.51
N SER A 80 6.51 7.59 2.75
CA SER A 80 7.39 8.55 3.42
C SER A 80 7.67 9.75 2.52
N GLN A 81 7.49 10.95 3.06
CA GLN A 81 7.82 12.21 2.38
C GLN A 81 9.32 12.55 2.45
N ILE A 82 10.06 11.89 3.35
CA ILE A 82 11.47 12.20 3.64
C ILE A 82 12.41 11.23 2.91
N LEU A 83 12.06 9.94 2.87
CA LEU A 83 12.90 8.92 2.23
C LEU A 83 13.29 9.26 0.78
N PRO A 84 12.40 9.82 -0.08
CA PRO A 84 12.80 10.24 -1.42
C PRO A 84 13.94 11.27 -1.41
N LYS A 85 13.90 12.23 -0.49
CA LYS A 85 14.92 13.27 -0.35
C LYS A 85 16.24 12.67 0.12
N VAL A 86 16.20 11.79 1.12
CA VAL A 86 17.38 11.09 1.62
C VAL A 86 18.04 10.27 0.52
N PHE A 87 17.27 9.49 -0.25
CA PHE A 87 17.81 8.72 -1.35
C PHE A 87 18.37 9.59 -2.48
N GLN A 88 17.77 10.76 -2.73
CA GLN A 88 18.30 11.72 -3.69
C GLN A 88 19.65 12.29 -3.24
N THR A 89 19.79 12.66 -1.97
CA THR A 89 21.06 13.14 -1.39
C THR A 89 22.14 12.06 -1.46
N LEU A 90 21.84 10.85 -1.00
CA LEU A 90 22.77 9.71 -1.06
C LEU A 90 23.23 9.40 -2.49
N LYS A 91 22.32 9.49 -3.47
CA LYS A 91 22.67 9.32 -4.89
C LYS A 91 23.65 10.41 -5.35
N GLY A 92 23.51 11.66 -4.88
CA GLY A 92 24.43 12.76 -5.16
C GLY A 92 25.83 12.57 -4.54
N GLU A 93 25.91 11.85 -3.43
CA GLU A 93 27.16 11.46 -2.76
C GLU A 93 27.80 10.20 -3.36
N GLY A 94 27.22 9.64 -4.42
CA GLY A 94 27.71 8.42 -5.07
C GLY A 94 27.35 7.12 -4.33
N VAL A 95 26.50 7.19 -3.30
CA VAL A 95 26.04 6.02 -2.56
C VAL A 95 24.93 5.32 -3.35
N SER A 96 25.17 4.07 -3.75
CA SER A 96 24.19 3.29 -4.48
C SER A 96 23.21 2.58 -3.53
N ARG A 97 22.06 2.15 -4.08
CA ARG A 97 21.11 1.28 -3.34
C ARG A 97 21.75 -0.01 -2.81
N ARG A 98 22.74 -0.56 -3.51
CA ARG A 98 23.46 -1.75 -3.06
C ARG A 98 24.31 -1.45 -1.83
N ASP A 99 24.88 -0.25 -1.76
CA ASP A 99 25.66 0.19 -0.60
C ASP A 99 24.77 0.35 0.62
N VAL A 100 23.61 1.01 0.46
CA VAL A 100 22.61 1.14 1.52
C VAL A 100 22.11 -0.22 2.01
N ALA A 101 21.78 -1.13 1.09
CA ALA A 101 21.31 -2.48 1.45
C ALA A 101 22.40 -3.27 2.20
N ARG A 102 23.66 -3.18 1.75
CA ARG A 102 24.82 -3.81 2.40
C ARG A 102 25.02 -3.28 3.81
N GLU A 103 24.91 -1.97 4.02
CA GLU A 103 25.07 -1.34 5.33
C GLU A 103 23.93 -1.69 6.29
N LEU A 104 22.70 -1.71 5.79
CA LEU A 104 21.52 -2.15 6.55
C LEU A 104 21.45 -3.67 6.76
N ARG A 105 22.37 -4.44 6.16
CA ARG A 105 22.42 -5.91 6.19
C ARG A 105 21.11 -6.56 5.73
N VAL A 106 20.49 -6.00 4.70
CA VAL A 106 19.28 -6.56 4.08
C VAL A 106 19.51 -6.83 2.60
N PRO A 107 18.83 -7.83 2.00
CA PRO A 107 18.82 -7.99 0.55
C PRO A 107 18.31 -6.71 -0.14
N VAL A 108 18.82 -6.41 -1.33
CA VAL A 108 18.36 -5.25 -2.11
C VAL A 108 16.86 -5.34 -2.41
N GLU A 109 16.36 -6.53 -2.67
CA GLU A 109 14.95 -6.80 -2.91
C GLU A 109 14.10 -6.45 -1.68
N GLU A 110 14.60 -6.75 -0.48
CA GLU A 110 13.93 -6.40 0.78
C GLU A 110 13.94 -4.89 1.01
N LEU A 111 15.07 -4.22 0.76
CA LEU A 111 15.13 -2.76 0.79
C LEU A 111 14.08 -2.15 -0.14
N ASN A 112 13.96 -2.66 -1.37
CA ASN A 112 13.00 -2.17 -2.36
C ASN A 112 11.55 -2.38 -1.94
N ARG A 113 11.25 -3.53 -1.31
CA ARG A 113 9.93 -3.82 -0.72
C ARG A 113 9.61 -2.85 0.41
N ALA A 114 10.57 -2.62 1.31
CA ALA A 114 10.40 -1.75 2.47
C ALA A 114 10.19 -0.28 2.10
N VAL A 115 10.87 0.19 1.06
CA VAL A 115 10.72 1.58 0.57
C VAL A 115 9.69 1.70 -0.54
N PHE A 116 8.90 0.66 -0.82
CA PHE A 116 7.79 0.66 -1.79
C PHE A 116 8.14 1.22 -3.17
N GLY A 117 9.38 1.03 -3.64
CA GLY A 117 9.81 1.59 -4.92
C GLY A 117 9.92 3.12 -4.94
N LEU A 118 9.98 3.80 -3.77
CA LEU A 118 10.37 5.21 -3.63
C LEU A 118 11.72 5.54 -4.29
N THR A 119 12.47 4.51 -4.68
CA THR A 119 13.62 4.56 -5.57
C THR A 119 13.24 4.66 -7.05
N LEU A 120 12.16 5.37 -7.41
CA LEU A 120 11.76 5.70 -8.78
C LEU A 120 12.73 6.73 -9.40
N ALA A 121 13.99 6.35 -9.43
CA ALA A 121 14.88 6.57 -10.55
C ALA A 121 15.51 5.21 -10.80
N SER A 122 14.72 4.30 -11.38
CA SER A 122 15.27 3.26 -12.24
C SER A 122 16.16 4.01 -13.22
N ASP A 123 17.46 3.79 -13.10
CA ASP A 123 18.38 3.97 -14.21
C ASP A 123 17.93 3.01 -15.31
N ARG A 124 16.85 3.36 -16.05
CA ARG A 124 16.88 3.09 -17.48
C ARG A 124 17.96 4.02 -17.96
N GLY A 125 19.15 3.45 -18.13
CA GLY A 125 20.28 4.15 -18.67
C GLY A 125 19.84 4.99 -19.86
N ARG A 126 20.46 6.16 -19.98
CA ARG A 126 20.66 6.80 -21.27
C ARG A 126 21.10 5.72 -22.26
N ALA A 127 20.15 5.11 -22.96
CA ALA A 127 20.45 4.47 -24.22
C ALA A 127 20.98 5.60 -25.08
N HIS A 128 22.26 5.53 -25.44
CA HIS A 128 22.83 6.37 -26.46
C HIS A 128 21.84 6.47 -27.62
N ALA A 129 21.47 7.70 -27.99
CA ALA A 129 20.87 7.98 -29.26
C ALA A 129 21.87 7.54 -30.33
N MET A 130 21.71 6.30 -30.81
CA MET A 130 22.42 5.80 -31.97
C MET A 130 21.62 6.30 -33.18
N ALA A 131 22.30 7.07 -34.03
CA ALA A 131 21.74 7.68 -35.22
C ALA A 131 21.04 6.64 -36.13
N PRO A 132 19.99 7.03 -36.88
CA PRO A 132 19.31 6.11 -37.78
C PRO A 132 20.23 5.76 -38.95
N THR A 133 20.74 4.53 -38.96
CA THR A 133 21.29 3.89 -40.17
C THR A 133 20.13 3.32 -40.97
N THR A 134 19.90 3.89 -42.15
CA THR A 134 19.01 3.35 -43.18
C THR A 134 19.51 1.99 -43.65
N SER A 135 18.71 0.94 -43.51
CA SER A 135 18.92 -0.34 -44.21
C SER A 135 17.60 -0.85 -44.77
N GLY A 136 17.54 -0.98 -46.10
CA GLY A 136 16.38 -1.46 -46.86
C GLY A 136 16.05 -2.94 -46.62
N PRO A 137 15.00 -3.47 -47.28
CA PRO A 137 14.42 -4.76 -46.94
C PRO A 137 15.37 -5.94 -47.25
N PRO A 138 15.41 -6.98 -46.38
CA PRO A 138 16.32 -8.11 -46.53
C PRO A 138 15.84 -9.08 -47.63
N ASP A 139 16.76 -9.43 -48.54
CA ASP A 139 16.61 -10.51 -49.53
C ASP A 139 17.03 -11.85 -48.91
N LEU A 140 16.12 -12.83 -48.89
CA LEU A 140 16.37 -14.18 -48.39
C LEU A 140 16.16 -15.17 -49.54
N ARG A 141 17.24 -15.81 -50.00
CA ARG A 141 17.19 -16.94 -50.93
C ARG A 141 17.39 -18.25 -50.18
N VAL A 142 16.48 -19.19 -50.39
CA VAL A 142 16.58 -20.57 -49.90
C VAL A 142 17.44 -21.36 -50.87
N VAL A 143 18.50 -22.00 -50.36
CA VAL A 143 19.31 -22.97 -51.11
C VAL A 143 18.72 -24.35 -50.86
N VAL A 144 18.35 -25.05 -51.95
CA VAL A 144 18.00 -26.48 -51.97
C VAL A 144 19.18 -27.24 -52.52
#